data_AF-A0A349YGB6-F1
#
_entry.id   AF-A0A349YGB6-F1
#
_cell.length_a   1.000
_cell.length_b   1.000
_cell.length_c   1.000
_cell.angle_alpha   90.00
_cell.angle_beta   90.00
_cell.angle_gamma   90.00
#
_symmetry.space_group_name_H-M   'P 1'
#
loop_
_entity.id
_entity.type
_entity.pdbx_description
1 polymer ?
#
loop_
_entity_poly.entity_id
_entity_poly.type
_entity_poly.pdbx_seq_one_letter_code
_entity_poly.pdbx_strand_id
1 'polypeptide(L)'
;MEIEDYSKACAAYRARGLKDYQLRSKEDVKTLYMVDIEKTNGYLDLTEENKKLFAGHVVNAMNTCSMKTRAKMHPAEVHYVKEIEFLRECEPSQEDEVKPGQKIYEHFGSKLIAIKADGEEQELKKYFFQDGLTENDAVKTTEKKYLRVDWEIGSEKTWYHVITEKIWY
;
A
#
# COMPACT_ATOMS: atom_id res chain seq x y z
N MET A 1 20.18 -2.05 8.29
CA MET A 1 21.40 -2.86 8.04
C MET A 1 21.98 -2.40 6.72
N GLU A 2 23.13 -1.73 6.69
CA GLU A 2 23.79 -1.40 5.42
C GLU A 2 24.47 -2.65 4.87
N ILE A 3 24.16 -3.04 3.64
CA ILE A 3 24.95 -4.06 2.93
C ILE A 3 26.25 -3.36 2.50
N GLU A 4 27.20 -3.24 3.42
CA GLU A 4 28.56 -2.78 3.11
C GLU A 4 29.32 -3.83 2.29
N ASP A 5 28.89 -5.10 2.35
CA ASP A 5 29.54 -6.23 1.69
C ASP A 5 28.55 -7.03 0.82
N TYR A 6 28.47 -6.66 -0.45
CA TYR A 6 27.63 -7.33 -1.45
C TYR A 6 27.96 -8.82 -1.60
N SER A 7 29.20 -9.22 -1.33
CA SER A 7 29.63 -10.62 -1.42
C SER A 7 29.01 -11.48 -0.32
N LYS A 8 28.89 -10.94 0.90
CA LYS A 8 28.21 -11.59 2.03
C LYS A 8 26.71 -11.74 1.77
N ALA A 9 26.07 -10.70 1.23
CA ALA A 9 24.65 -10.78 0.85
C ALA A 9 24.42 -11.89 -0.20
N CYS A 10 25.25 -11.95 -1.25
CA CYS A 10 25.16 -13.02 -2.24
C CYS A 10 25.38 -14.42 -1.64
N ALA A 11 26.35 -14.56 -0.72
CA ALA A 11 26.61 -15.82 -0.04
C ALA A 11 25.41 -16.29 0.80
N ALA A 12 24.75 -15.37 1.51
CA ALA A 12 23.56 -15.68 2.32
C ALA A 12 22.39 -16.21 1.46
N TYR A 13 22.14 -15.60 0.30
CA TYR A 13 21.15 -16.08 -0.67
C TYR A 13 21.50 -17.48 -1.20
N ARG A 14 22.76 -17.69 -1.61
CA ARG A 14 23.23 -18.98 -2.16
C ARG A 14 23.19 -20.10 -1.12
N ALA A 15 23.51 -19.81 0.14
CA ALA A 15 23.41 -20.78 1.25
C ALA A 15 21.99 -21.30 1.45
N ARG A 16 20.98 -20.52 1.03
CA ARG A 16 19.55 -20.91 1.04
C ARG A 16 19.07 -21.51 -0.29
N GLY A 17 19.96 -21.73 -1.26
CA GLY A 17 19.61 -22.25 -2.58
C GLY A 17 18.99 -21.20 -3.53
N LEU A 18 18.93 -19.92 -3.13
CA LEU A 18 18.35 -18.82 -3.91
C LEU A 18 19.39 -18.25 -4.90
N LYS A 19 19.69 -19.01 -5.95
CA LYS A 19 20.76 -18.68 -6.91
C LYS A 19 20.46 -17.48 -7.82
N ASP A 20 19.18 -17.15 -7.98
CA ASP A 20 18.70 -16.00 -8.75
C ASP A 20 18.49 -14.74 -7.89
N TYR A 21 18.85 -14.81 -6.60
CA TYR A 21 18.74 -13.72 -5.63
C TYR A 21 17.31 -13.19 -5.44
N GLN A 22 16.32 -14.06 -5.64
CA GLN A 22 14.91 -13.72 -5.48
C GLN A 22 14.37 -14.36 -4.20
N LEU A 23 13.62 -13.59 -3.42
CA LEU A 23 12.90 -14.05 -2.25
C LEU A 23 11.75 -14.98 -2.68
N ARG A 24 11.40 -15.96 -1.84
CA ARG A 24 10.29 -16.91 -2.09
C ARG A 24 9.20 -16.83 -1.04
N SER A 25 9.53 -16.41 0.17
CA SER A 25 8.60 -16.41 1.28
C SER A 25 8.90 -15.33 2.32
N LYS A 26 7.97 -15.15 3.26
CA LYS A 26 8.17 -14.27 4.42
C LYS A 26 9.34 -14.73 5.31
N GLU A 27 9.64 -16.03 5.33
CA GLU A 27 10.80 -16.58 6.06
C GLU A 27 12.12 -16.13 5.42
N ASP A 28 12.18 -15.98 4.10
CA ASP A 28 13.36 -15.40 3.44
C ASP A 28 13.51 -13.93 3.81
N VAL A 29 12.42 -13.16 3.80
CA VAL A 29 12.38 -11.74 4.20
C VAL A 29 12.89 -11.60 5.65
N LYS A 30 12.39 -12.43 6.56
CA LYS A 30 12.80 -12.44 7.97
C LYS A 30 14.26 -12.83 8.14
N THR A 31 14.73 -13.86 7.46
CA THR A 31 16.08 -14.39 7.67
C THR A 31 17.15 -13.52 7.02
N LEU A 32 16.92 -13.05 5.80
CA LEU A 32 17.92 -12.31 5.02
C LEU A 32 17.95 -10.82 5.36
N TYR A 33 16.81 -10.25 5.74
CA TYR A 33 16.67 -8.82 5.99
C TYR A 33 16.28 -8.46 7.41
N MET A 34 16.09 -9.44 8.30
CA MET A 34 15.65 -9.24 9.68
C MET A 34 14.30 -8.52 9.78
N VAL A 35 13.43 -8.71 8.77
CA VAL A 35 12.11 -8.09 8.70
C VAL A 35 11.03 -9.12 9.02
N ASP A 36 10.42 -8.99 10.19
CA ASP A 36 9.34 -9.85 10.64
C ASP A 36 7.99 -9.21 10.28
N ILE A 37 7.46 -9.52 9.09
CA ILE A 37 6.27 -8.85 8.55
C ILE A 37 5.01 -9.10 9.38
N GLU A 38 4.98 -10.15 10.19
CA GLU A 38 3.86 -10.44 11.10
C GLU A 38 3.79 -9.44 12.26
N LYS A 39 4.85 -8.65 12.46
CA LYS A 39 4.91 -7.55 13.44
C LYS A 39 4.58 -6.19 12.83
N THR A 40 4.26 -6.12 11.53
CA THR A 40 3.83 -4.87 10.88
C THR A 40 2.54 -4.39 11.53
N ASN A 41 2.44 -3.08 11.79
CA ASN A 41 1.25 -2.49 12.39
C ASN A 41 0.01 -2.81 11.54
N GLY A 42 -1.09 -3.21 12.17
CA GLY A 42 -2.33 -3.62 11.50
C GLY A 42 -2.34 -5.06 10.94
N TYR A 43 -1.23 -5.81 10.97
CA TYR A 43 -1.19 -7.20 10.47
C TYR A 43 -2.18 -8.14 11.18
N LEU A 44 -2.31 -8.01 12.51
CA LEU A 44 -3.19 -8.86 13.31
C LEU A 44 -4.68 -8.60 13.03
N ASP A 45 -5.01 -7.39 12.54
CA ASP A 45 -6.37 -7.00 12.19
C ASP A 45 -6.79 -7.51 10.81
N LEU A 46 -5.90 -8.14 10.05
CA LEU A 46 -6.22 -8.70 8.74
C LEU A 46 -6.89 -10.08 8.83
N THR A 47 -7.78 -10.37 7.88
CA THR A 47 -8.22 -11.75 7.61
C THR A 47 -7.06 -12.61 7.13
N GLU A 48 -7.16 -13.94 7.26
CA GLU A 48 -6.11 -14.85 6.77
C GLU A 48 -5.85 -14.71 5.26
N GLU A 49 -6.87 -14.41 4.47
CA GLU A 49 -6.74 -14.10 3.05
C GLU A 49 -5.88 -12.85 2.82
N ASN A 50 -6.18 -11.77 3.54
CA ASN A 50 -5.43 -10.51 3.45
C ASN A 50 -4.00 -10.64 4.00
N LYS A 51 -3.77 -11.46 5.03
CA LYS A 51 -2.41 -11.80 5.50
C LYS A 51 -1.59 -12.50 4.42
N LYS A 52 -2.21 -13.43 3.68
CA LYS A 52 -1.55 -14.13 2.57
C LYS A 52 -1.24 -13.17 1.42
N LEU A 53 -2.18 -12.30 1.06
CA LEU A 53 -1.98 -11.25 0.05
C LEU A 53 -0.84 -10.31 0.43
N PHE A 54 -0.83 -9.84 1.69
CA PHE A 54 0.23 -9.00 2.23
C PHE A 54 1.60 -9.67 2.16
N ALA A 55 1.71 -10.92 2.59
CA ALA A 55 2.98 -11.66 2.55
C ALA A 55 3.49 -11.84 1.11
N GLY A 56 2.61 -12.17 0.16
CA GLY A 56 2.95 -12.25 -1.25
C GLY A 56 3.40 -10.91 -1.84
N HIS A 57 2.67 -9.84 -1.51
CA HIS A 57 3.03 -8.46 -1.90
C HIS A 57 4.42 -8.08 -1.38
N VAL A 58 4.71 -8.27 -0.09
CA VAL A 58 6.03 -7.93 0.49
C VAL A 58 7.16 -8.64 -0.24
N VAL A 59 7.02 -9.94 -0.50
CA VAL A 59 8.03 -10.71 -1.23
C VAL A 59 8.23 -10.16 -2.65
N ASN A 60 7.14 -9.91 -3.39
CA ASN A 60 7.22 -9.42 -4.76
C ASN A 60 7.71 -7.97 -4.85
N ALA A 61 7.23 -7.08 -3.98
CA ALA A 61 7.66 -5.68 -3.92
C ALA A 61 9.13 -5.54 -3.54
N MET A 62 9.63 -6.35 -2.59
CA MET A 62 11.07 -6.39 -2.32
C MET A 62 11.83 -6.93 -3.54
N ASN A 63 11.30 -7.95 -4.23
CA ASN A 63 11.93 -8.54 -5.40
C ASN A 63 12.09 -7.59 -6.60
N THR A 64 11.25 -6.55 -6.73
CA THR A 64 11.42 -5.52 -7.78
C THR A 64 12.61 -4.58 -7.51
N CYS A 65 13.13 -4.58 -6.29
CA CYS A 65 14.21 -3.72 -5.86
C CYS A 65 15.57 -4.42 -5.85
N SER A 66 16.65 -3.63 -5.89
CA SER A 66 18.02 -4.15 -5.72
C SER A 66 18.22 -4.70 -4.29
N MET A 67 19.20 -5.59 -4.09
CA MET A 67 19.52 -6.10 -2.73
C MET A 67 19.87 -4.97 -1.75
N LYS A 68 20.55 -3.92 -2.23
CA LYS A 68 20.89 -2.74 -1.41
C LYS A 68 19.64 -2.00 -0.94
N THR A 69 18.66 -1.85 -1.83
CA THR A 69 17.37 -1.21 -1.51
C THR A 69 16.56 -2.07 -0.54
N ARG A 70 16.45 -3.38 -0.79
CA ARG A 70 15.73 -4.34 0.08
C ARG A 70 16.21 -4.28 1.54
N ALA A 71 17.50 -4.07 1.78
CA ALA A 71 18.07 -3.95 3.12
C ALA A 71 17.63 -2.70 3.92
N LYS A 72 16.97 -1.76 3.23
CA LYS A 72 16.40 -0.53 3.80
C LYS A 72 14.87 -0.51 3.70
N MET A 73 14.24 -1.56 3.17
CA MET A 73 12.79 -1.64 2.99
C MET A 73 12.14 -2.34 4.17
N HIS A 74 11.15 -1.68 4.77
CA HIS A 74 10.35 -2.21 5.86
C HIS A 74 8.87 -1.85 5.65
N PRO A 75 7.94 -2.82 5.66
CA PRO A 75 6.53 -2.49 5.69
C PRO A 75 6.19 -1.92 7.08
N ALA A 76 5.73 -0.67 7.10
CA ALA A 76 5.45 0.08 8.31
C ALA A 76 4.04 -0.25 8.85
N GLU A 77 3.04 -0.17 7.98
CA GLU A 77 1.64 -0.43 8.32
C GLU A 77 0.95 -1.19 7.19
N VAL A 78 -0.05 -2.00 7.55
CA VAL A 78 -0.92 -2.68 6.61
C VAL A 78 -2.36 -2.67 7.11
N HIS A 79 -3.27 -2.26 6.24
CA HIS A 79 -4.71 -2.23 6.54
C HIS A 79 -5.49 -2.67 5.31
N TYR A 80 -6.51 -3.51 5.51
CA TYR A 80 -7.57 -3.63 4.52
C TYR A 80 -8.49 -2.43 4.69
N VAL A 81 -8.56 -1.58 3.66
CA VAL A 81 -9.23 -0.27 3.75
C VAL A 81 -10.42 -0.18 2.82
N LYS A 82 -11.40 0.62 3.25
CA LYS A 82 -12.45 1.22 2.44
C LYS A 82 -12.11 2.70 2.28
N GLU A 83 -11.81 3.10 1.06
CA GLU A 83 -11.62 4.50 0.69
C GLU A 83 -12.92 5.04 0.09
N ILE A 84 -13.39 6.13 0.68
CA ILE A 84 -14.54 6.90 0.20
C ILE A 84 -13.99 8.19 -0.39
N GLU A 85 -14.18 8.39 -1.69
CA GLU A 85 -13.85 9.64 -2.37
C GLU A 85 -15.09 10.54 -2.39
N PHE A 86 -14.92 11.81 -2.04
CA PHE A 86 -15.97 12.83 -2.07
C PHE A 86 -15.87 13.61 -3.37
N LEU A 87 -16.98 13.68 -4.11
CA LEU A 87 -17.05 14.39 -5.37
C LEU A 87 -18.11 15.50 -5.34
N ARG A 88 -17.75 16.65 -5.91
CA ARG A 88 -18.65 17.79 -6.12
C ARG A 88 -18.78 18.09 -7.60
N GLU A 89 -19.92 18.66 -8.00
CA GLU A 89 -20.12 19.10 -9.37
C GLU A 89 -19.18 20.27 -9.68
N CYS A 90 -18.56 20.27 -10.86
CA CYS A 90 -17.67 21.34 -11.31
C CYS A 90 -17.95 21.70 -12.78
N GLU A 91 -17.55 22.91 -13.16
CA GLU A 91 -17.62 23.34 -14.55
C GLU A 91 -16.58 22.60 -15.41
N PRO A 92 -16.90 22.28 -16.68
CA PRO A 92 -15.91 21.79 -17.62
C PRO A 92 -14.72 22.73 -17.77
N SER A 93 -13.53 22.14 -17.81
CA SER A 93 -12.35 22.81 -18.35
C SER A 93 -12.41 22.88 -19.88
N GLN A 94 -11.53 23.69 -20.47
CA GLN A 94 -11.44 23.81 -21.94
C GLN A 94 -10.99 22.52 -22.63
N GLU A 95 -10.40 21.58 -21.88
CA GLU A 95 -9.90 20.30 -22.39
C GLU A 95 -10.94 19.18 -22.30
N ASP A 96 -12.04 19.40 -21.57
CA ASP A 96 -13.05 18.38 -21.38
C ASP A 96 -13.96 18.27 -22.62
N GLU A 97 -14.01 17.09 -23.22
CA GLU A 97 -14.96 16.76 -24.30
C GLU A 97 -16.34 16.40 -23.71
N VAL A 98 -17.12 17.42 -23.35
CA VAL A 98 -18.38 17.24 -22.61
C VAL A 98 -19.59 17.47 -23.50
N LYS A 99 -20.55 16.54 -23.47
CA LYS A 99 -21.82 16.71 -24.19
C LYS A 99 -22.68 17.78 -23.53
N PRO A 100 -23.55 18.49 -24.28
CA PRO A 100 -24.50 19.43 -23.69
C PRO A 100 -25.34 18.76 -22.59
N GLY A 101 -25.31 19.33 -21.37
CA GLY A 101 -26.04 18.83 -20.21
C GLY A 101 -25.37 17.68 -19.44
N GLN A 102 -24.17 17.23 -19.84
CA GLN A 102 -23.42 16.25 -19.07
C GLN A 102 -22.71 16.93 -17.89
N LYS A 103 -22.98 16.42 -16.68
CA LYS A 103 -22.34 16.87 -15.44
C LYS A 103 -20.94 16.29 -15.31
N ILE A 104 -20.02 17.08 -14.78
CA ILE A 104 -18.67 16.67 -14.41
C ILE A 104 -18.54 16.76 -12.91
N TYR A 105 -17.71 15.88 -12.36
CA TYR A 105 -17.45 15.85 -10.94
C TYR A 105 -15.95 15.87 -10.71
N GLU A 106 -15.51 16.74 -9.82
CA GLU A 106 -14.15 16.71 -9.31
C GLU A 106 -14.10 16.02 -7.96
N HIS A 107 -13.05 15.23 -7.75
CA HIS A 107 -12.69 14.68 -6.45
C HIS A 107 -12.10 15.81 -5.60
N PHE A 108 -12.63 16.04 -4.39
CA PHE A 108 -12.16 17.13 -3.52
C PHE A 108 -11.71 16.67 -2.13
N GLY A 109 -11.77 15.38 -1.84
CA GLY A 109 -11.31 14.81 -0.58
C GLY A 109 -11.56 13.32 -0.47
N SER A 110 -10.90 12.66 0.47
CA SER A 110 -11.10 11.23 0.74
C SER A 110 -11.19 10.95 2.24
N LYS A 111 -11.87 9.84 2.55
CA LYS A 111 -11.91 9.22 3.87
C LYS A 111 -11.44 7.77 3.75
N LEU A 112 -10.45 7.38 4.55
CA LEU A 112 -9.94 6.02 4.66
C LEU A 112 -10.43 5.39 5.97
N ILE A 113 -11.04 4.21 5.86
CA ILE A 113 -11.54 3.41 6.97
C ILE A 113 -10.86 2.05 6.90
N ALA A 114 -10.15 1.64 7.96
CA ALA A 114 -9.69 0.26 8.11
C ALA A 114 -10.87 -0.65 8.46
N ILE A 115 -10.94 -1.81 7.83
CA ILE A 115 -11.89 -2.88 8.13
C ILE A 115 -11.08 -4.03 8.74
N LYS A 116 -11.27 -4.28 10.03
CA LYS A 116 -10.62 -5.37 10.75
C LYS A 116 -11.26 -6.73 10.42
N ALA A 117 -10.60 -7.81 10.82
CA ALA A 117 -11.00 -9.18 10.54
C ALA A 117 -12.36 -9.55 11.16
N ASP A 118 -12.72 -8.92 12.28
CA ASP A 118 -14.02 -9.08 12.95
C ASP A 118 -15.12 -8.17 12.36
N GLY A 119 -14.78 -7.34 11.37
CA GLY A 119 -15.66 -6.37 10.74
C GLY A 119 -15.72 -5.01 11.44
N GLU A 120 -14.95 -4.80 12.51
CA GLU A 120 -14.83 -3.47 13.14
C GLU A 120 -14.25 -2.46 12.14
N GLU A 121 -14.88 -1.29 12.06
CA GLU A 121 -14.43 -0.19 11.20
C GLU A 121 -13.72 0.89 12.04
N GLN A 122 -12.52 1.28 11.61
CA GLN A 122 -11.74 2.36 12.25
C GLN A 122 -11.38 3.42 11.21
N GLU A 123 -11.79 4.68 11.44
CA GLU A 123 -11.35 5.80 10.62
C GLU A 123 -9.83 6.02 10.79
N LEU A 124 -9.07 5.90 9.71
CA LEU A 124 -7.62 6.10 9.72
C LEU A 124 -7.26 7.54 9.38
N LYS A 125 -7.89 8.07 8.32
CA LYS A 125 -7.56 9.37 7.76
C LYS A 125 -8.76 9.95 7.05
N LYS A 126 -8.90 11.27 7.14
CA LYS A 126 -9.84 12.05 6.35
C LYS A 126 -9.16 13.34 5.95
N TYR A 127 -9.25 13.71 4.68
CA TYR A 127 -8.66 14.93 4.16
C TYR A 127 -9.51 15.52 3.05
N PHE A 128 -9.41 16.84 2.91
CA PHE A 128 -9.99 17.61 1.82
C PHE A 128 -8.88 18.45 1.18
N PHE A 129 -8.99 18.72 -0.11
CA PHE A 129 -7.97 19.46 -0.86
C PHE A 129 -7.96 20.96 -0.58
N GLN A 130 -9.04 21.49 0.00
CA GLN A 130 -9.18 22.91 0.34
C GLN A 130 -9.75 23.05 1.74
N ASP A 131 -9.31 24.11 2.44
CA ASP A 131 -9.80 24.44 3.77
C ASP A 131 -11.30 24.79 3.75
N GLY A 132 -12.01 24.38 4.82
CA GLY A 132 -13.44 24.63 4.97
C GLY A 132 -14.35 23.62 4.26
N LEU A 133 -13.81 22.75 3.39
CA LEU A 133 -14.59 21.67 2.78
C LEU A 133 -14.84 20.52 3.76
N THR A 134 -16.00 19.89 3.59
CA THR A 134 -16.49 18.77 4.40
C THR A 134 -17.17 17.71 3.52
N GLU A 135 -17.55 16.58 4.12
CA GLU A 135 -18.32 15.54 3.43
C GLU A 135 -19.72 16.01 2.98
N ASN A 136 -20.27 17.06 3.61
CA ASN A 136 -21.57 17.62 3.23
C ASN A 136 -21.53 18.38 1.91
N ASP A 137 -20.34 18.77 1.44
CA ASP A 137 -20.13 19.42 0.15
C ASP A 137 -20.16 18.40 -1.01
N ALA A 138 -20.18 17.10 -0.70
CA ALA A 138 -20.23 16.04 -1.68
C ALA A 138 -21.64 15.87 -2.24
N VAL A 139 -21.77 15.92 -3.56
CA VAL A 139 -23.01 15.54 -4.27
C VAL A 139 -22.99 14.08 -4.69
N LYS A 140 -21.80 13.46 -4.69
CA LYS A 140 -21.58 12.05 -5.03
C LYS A 140 -20.39 11.51 -4.24
N THR A 141 -20.43 10.21 -3.93
CA THR A 141 -19.30 9.48 -3.37
C THR A 141 -18.99 8.23 -4.19
N THR A 142 -17.72 7.84 -4.24
CA THR A 142 -17.27 6.55 -4.76
C THR A 142 -16.56 5.77 -3.67
N GLU A 143 -16.70 4.45 -3.69
CA GLU A 143 -16.09 3.56 -2.70
C GLU A 143 -15.17 2.57 -3.41
N LYS A 144 -13.97 2.38 -2.83
CA LYS A 144 -13.01 1.36 -3.25
C LYS A 144 -12.49 0.62 -2.03
N LYS A 145 -12.38 -0.71 -2.12
CA LYS A 145 -11.78 -1.53 -1.07
C LYS A 145 -10.52 -2.20 -1.57
N TYR A 146 -9.45 -2.17 -0.77
CA TYR A 146 -8.16 -2.70 -1.15
C TYR A 146 -7.26 -2.91 0.06
N LEU A 147 -6.17 -3.66 -0.13
CA LEU A 147 -5.12 -3.76 0.87
C LEU A 147 -4.15 -2.59 0.70
N ARG A 148 -4.08 -1.69 1.68
CA ARG A 148 -3.11 -0.61 1.74
C ARG A 148 -1.88 -1.08 2.49
N VAL A 149 -0.70 -0.87 1.90
CA VAL A 149 0.58 -1.15 2.58
C VAL A 149 1.43 0.10 2.55
N ASP A 150 1.73 0.65 3.72
CA ASP A 150 2.66 1.77 3.89
C ASP A 150 4.08 1.21 4.10
N TRP A 151 5.04 1.78 3.39
CA TRP A 151 6.44 1.36 3.35
C TRP A 151 7.36 2.47 3.83
N GLU A 152 8.38 2.07 4.58
CA GLU A 152 9.58 2.85 4.82
C GLU A 152 10.72 2.28 3.99
N ILE A 153 11.30 3.11 3.11
CA ILE A 153 12.42 2.76 2.23
C ILE A 153 13.56 3.72 2.51
N GLY A 154 14.44 3.35 3.44
CA GLY A 154 15.45 4.27 3.96
C GLY A 154 14.79 5.44 4.70
N SER A 155 14.89 6.65 4.16
CA SER A 155 14.25 7.86 4.72
C SER A 155 12.92 8.20 4.06
N GLU A 156 12.56 7.50 2.98
CA GLU A 156 11.35 7.80 2.22
C GLU A 156 10.17 6.98 2.76
N LYS A 157 9.00 7.61 2.78
CA LYS A 157 7.73 6.96 3.09
C LYS A 157 6.88 6.93 1.83
N THR A 158 6.39 5.76 1.47
CA THR A 158 5.48 5.56 0.35
C THR A 158 4.38 4.60 0.75
N TRP A 159 3.34 4.47 -0.05
CA TRP A 159 2.27 3.53 0.17
C TRP A 159 1.83 2.94 -1.16
N TYR A 160 1.28 1.73 -1.11
CA TYR A 160 0.78 1.04 -2.29
C TYR A 160 -0.66 0.59 -2.10
N HIS A 161 -1.43 0.72 -3.19
CA HIS A 161 -2.71 0.09 -3.38
C HIS A 161 -2.49 -1.33 -3.91
N VAL A 162 -2.63 -2.35 -3.06
CA VAL A 162 -2.35 -3.75 -3.43
C VAL A 162 -3.64 -4.44 -3.91
N ILE A 163 -3.66 -4.78 -5.20
CA ILE A 163 -4.77 -5.50 -5.84
C ILE A 163 -4.53 -7.01 -5.78
N THR A 164 -3.32 -7.43 -6.15
CA THR A 164 -2.86 -8.81 -6.06
C THR A 164 -1.43 -8.84 -5.56
N GLU A 165 -0.90 -10.02 -5.26
CA GLU A 165 0.50 -10.18 -4.85
C GLU A 165 1.52 -9.61 -5.86
N LYS A 166 1.14 -9.39 -7.12
CA LYS A 166 2.01 -8.93 -8.23
C LYS A 166 1.58 -7.60 -8.85
N ILE A 167 0.42 -7.07 -8.47
CA ILE A 167 -0.17 -5.89 -9.09
C ILE A 167 -0.53 -4.91 -7.97
N TRP A 168 0.18 -3.78 -7.97
CA TRP A 168 -0.03 -2.65 -7.07
C TRP A 168 0.41 -1.36 -7.75
N TYR A 169 -0.01 -0.21 -7.23
CA TYR A 169 0.39 1.12 -7.69
C TYR A 169 0.49 2.09 -6.52
#